data_AF-A0A183J0F8-F1
#
_entry.id   AF-A0A183J0F8-F1
#
_cell.length_a   1.000
_cell.length_b   1.000
_cell.length_c   1.000
_cell.angle_alpha   90.00
_cell.angle_beta   90.00
_cell.angle_gamma   90.00
#
_symmetry.space_group_name_H-M   'P 1'
#
loop_
_entity.id
_entity.type
_entity.pdbx_description
1 polymer ?
#
loop_
_entity_poly.entity_id
_entity_poly.type
_entity_poly.pdbx_seq_one_letter_code
_entity_poly.pdbx_strand_id
1 'polypeptide(L)'
;MALRSCAFHTIFRKKAGRHNVATFDDRDILRKASFGTVVESLLSFTREAFLSLHESTHLPWWALITVVTVTTKAVSFPLMAMSQKNSLKCLVLAPYVEKYSGQIKSKIDEEAFRYRWSERRKRRIYAYNMGRVFRDVYEKQGCHPYRSHAIVVFQLPVWFSYSVTIRDLSLFRGIAETAGTLTGADQVGMKCEGLYWFTDLTTPDPYYIIPVLIGLSNYAIFKVKLEVRVVL
;
A
#
# COMPACT_ATOMS: atom_id res chain seq x y z
N MET A 1 -5.88 7.28 -77.88
CA MET A 1 -5.94 8.70 -78.30
C MET A 1 -6.91 9.40 -77.35
N ALA A 2 -6.50 10.57 -76.85
CA ALA A 2 -6.97 11.25 -75.65
C ALA A 2 -8.46 11.62 -75.59
N LEU A 3 -8.96 11.82 -74.34
CA LEU A 3 -9.75 12.95 -73.80
C LEU A 3 -10.77 12.41 -72.76
N ARG A 4 -10.55 12.58 -71.45
CA ARG A 4 -10.85 13.74 -70.57
C ARG A 4 -12.35 13.98 -70.31
N SER A 5 -12.62 14.40 -69.06
CA SER A 5 -13.88 14.93 -68.49
C SER A 5 -14.92 13.91 -68.02
N CYS A 6 -15.57 14.05 -66.86
CA CYS A 6 -15.53 15.08 -65.83
C CYS A 6 -16.20 14.51 -64.56
N ALA A 7 -15.56 14.75 -63.41
CA ALA A 7 -16.18 15.20 -62.17
C ALA A 7 -17.68 14.91 -61.92
N PHE A 8 -18.01 13.84 -61.19
CA PHE A 8 -19.20 13.83 -60.32
C PHE A 8 -19.20 12.69 -59.27
N HIS A 9 -18.12 12.53 -58.49
CA HIS A 9 -18.17 11.56 -57.38
C HIS A 9 -17.25 11.91 -56.21
N THR A 10 -17.41 13.13 -55.69
CA THR A 10 -16.73 13.57 -54.47
C THR A 10 -17.71 14.19 -53.48
N ILE A 11 -18.86 13.55 -53.29
CA ILE A 11 -19.80 13.86 -52.20
C ILE A 11 -20.04 12.57 -51.44
N PHE A 12 -19.06 12.11 -50.67
CA PHE A 12 -19.25 11.27 -49.46
C PHE A 12 -17.89 11.13 -48.77
N ARG A 13 -17.25 12.27 -48.45
CA ARG A 13 -16.21 12.30 -47.42
C ARG A 13 -16.92 12.14 -46.09
N LYS A 14 -17.21 10.88 -45.75
CA LYS A 14 -17.79 10.44 -44.49
C LYS A 14 -16.97 11.08 -43.37
N LYS A 15 -17.60 12.04 -42.69
CA LYS A 15 -17.11 12.69 -41.49
C LYS A 15 -16.97 11.60 -40.43
N ALA A 16 -15.81 10.94 -40.42
CA ALA A 16 -15.40 10.04 -39.36
C ALA A 16 -15.17 10.91 -38.12
N GLY A 17 -16.27 11.18 -37.42
CA GLY A 17 -16.24 11.72 -36.07
C GLY A 17 -15.41 10.79 -35.23
N ARG A 18 -14.22 11.28 -34.87
CA ARG A 18 -13.27 10.68 -33.95
C ARG A 18 -13.90 10.74 -32.54
N HIS A 19 -14.92 9.91 -32.31
CA HIS A 19 -15.41 9.63 -30.97
C HIS A 19 -14.49 8.57 -30.36
N ASN A 20 -13.53 9.04 -29.56
CA ASN A 20 -12.71 8.19 -28.69
C ASN A 20 -13.60 7.54 -27.63
N VAL A 21 -14.31 6.48 -28.00
CA VAL A 21 -14.94 5.58 -27.02
C VAL A 21 -13.88 4.55 -26.67
N ALA A 22 -12.99 4.90 -25.72
CA ALA A 22 -12.13 3.90 -25.11
C ALA A 22 -13.03 2.81 -24.50
N THR A 23 -12.92 1.59 -25.01
CA THR A 23 -13.70 0.47 -24.50
C THR A 23 -13.25 0.16 -23.07
N PHE A 24 -14.09 -0.53 -22.29
CA PHE A 24 -13.79 -0.84 -20.89
C PHE A 24 -12.45 -1.60 -20.75
N ASP A 25 -12.13 -2.46 -21.72
CA ASP A 25 -10.88 -3.23 -21.79
C ASP A 25 -9.65 -2.33 -22.07
N ASP A 26 -9.77 -1.34 -22.97
CA ASP A 26 -8.70 -0.36 -23.24
C ASP A 26 -8.34 0.43 -21.98
N ARG A 27 -9.34 0.80 -21.16
CA ARG A 27 -9.09 1.53 -19.91
C ARG A 27 -8.38 0.66 -18.87
N ASP A 28 -8.67 -0.64 -18.82
CA ASP A 28 -8.00 -1.56 -17.92
C ASP A 28 -6.58 -1.87 -18.38
N ILE A 29 -6.33 -1.98 -19.69
CA ILE A 29 -4.98 -2.12 -20.27
C ILE A 29 -4.15 -0.86 -20.00
N LEU A 30 -4.71 0.33 -20.25
CA LEU A 30 -4.03 1.60 -19.97
C LEU A 30 -3.78 1.81 -18.48
N ARG A 31 -4.70 1.37 -17.61
CA ARG A 31 -4.53 1.44 -16.16
C ARG A 31 -3.50 0.43 -15.65
N LYS A 32 -3.46 -0.79 -16.20
CA LYS A 32 -2.41 -1.79 -15.89
C LYS A 32 -1.05 -1.33 -16.40
N ALA A 33 -0.99 -0.76 -17.61
CA ALA A 33 0.22 -0.17 -18.16
C ALA A 33 0.70 1.02 -17.30
N SER A 34 -0.21 1.92 -16.91
CA SER A 34 0.11 3.07 -16.04
C SER A 34 0.49 2.65 -14.62
N PHE A 35 -0.13 1.62 -14.06
CA PHE A 35 0.26 1.09 -12.76
C PHE A 35 1.61 0.38 -12.84
N GLY A 36 1.84 -0.37 -13.92
CA GLY A 36 3.13 -1.01 -14.23
C GLY A 36 4.26 0.02 -14.31
N THR A 37 4.07 1.11 -15.07
CA THR A 37 5.10 2.14 -15.21
C THR A 37 5.42 2.87 -13.91
N VAL A 38 4.42 3.15 -13.06
CA VAL A 38 4.64 3.77 -11.74
C VAL A 38 5.39 2.82 -10.82
N VAL A 39 5.04 1.53 -10.82
CA VAL A 39 5.73 0.52 -10.01
C VAL A 39 7.16 0.36 -10.50
N GLU A 40 7.39 0.26 -11.81
CA GLU A 40 8.73 0.16 -12.40
C GLU A 40 9.59 1.38 -12.05
N SER A 41 9.03 2.59 -12.13
CA SER A 41 9.72 3.83 -11.76
C SER A 41 10.10 3.87 -10.27
N LEU A 42 9.21 3.37 -9.40
CA LEU A 42 9.49 3.26 -7.97
C LEU A 42 10.60 2.23 -7.68
N LEU A 43 10.57 1.10 -8.39
CA LEU A 43 11.57 0.05 -8.25
C LEU A 43 12.94 0.48 -8.77
N SER A 44 13.01 1.16 -9.92
CA SER A 44 14.27 1.70 -10.45
C SER A 44 14.87 2.73 -9.50
N PHE A 45 14.06 3.69 -9.02
CA PHE A 45 14.50 4.70 -8.07
C PHE A 45 15.04 4.08 -6.77
N THR A 46 14.31 3.11 -6.19
CA THR A 46 14.79 2.44 -4.97
C THR A 46 16.05 1.63 -5.20
N ARG A 47 16.20 0.98 -6.36
CA ARG A 47 17.44 0.25 -6.70
C ARG A 47 18.63 1.20 -6.80
N GLU A 48 18.51 2.28 -7.56
CA GLU A 48 19.56 3.30 -7.72
C GLU A 48 19.94 3.93 -6.38
N ALA A 49 18.96 4.20 -5.51
CA ALA A 49 19.21 4.70 -4.17
C ALA A 49 20.03 3.70 -3.32
N PHE A 50 19.71 2.40 -3.37
CA PHE A 50 20.47 1.38 -2.64
C PHE A 50 21.91 1.26 -3.17
N LEU A 51 22.10 1.24 -4.50
CA LEU A 51 23.42 1.12 -5.11
C LEU A 51 24.29 2.36 -4.87
N SER A 52 23.73 3.56 -5.05
CA SER A 52 24.47 4.81 -4.79
C SER A 52 24.83 4.97 -3.30
N LEU A 53 23.95 4.56 -2.38
CA LEU A 53 24.28 4.55 -0.96
C LEU A 53 25.36 3.52 -0.63
N HIS A 54 25.34 2.34 -1.24
CA HIS A 54 26.38 1.32 -1.08
C HIS A 54 27.74 1.84 -1.58
N GLU A 55 27.78 2.40 -2.79
CA GLU A 55 29.00 2.93 -3.40
C GLU A 55 29.58 4.12 -2.64
N SER A 56 28.72 5.00 -2.10
CA SER A 56 29.17 6.18 -1.35
C SER A 56 29.59 5.89 0.10
N THR A 57 28.95 4.91 0.76
CA THR A 57 29.21 4.61 2.18
C THR A 57 30.18 3.45 2.38
N HIS A 58 30.36 2.58 1.38
CA HIS A 58 31.12 1.33 1.47
C HIS A 58 30.73 0.45 2.67
N LEU A 59 29.48 0.59 3.15
CA LEU A 59 28.96 -0.20 4.26
C LEU A 59 28.61 -1.61 3.77
N PRO A 60 28.82 -2.64 4.61
CA PRO A 60 28.36 -3.97 4.26
C PRO A 60 26.85 -4.00 4.10
N TRP A 61 26.35 -4.88 3.22
CA TRP A 61 24.94 -4.90 2.81
C TRP A 61 23.94 -4.99 3.98
N TRP A 62 24.24 -5.79 5.01
CA TRP A 62 23.38 -5.90 6.19
C TRP A 62 23.24 -4.56 6.95
N ALA A 63 24.32 -3.79 7.02
CA ALA A 63 24.34 -2.49 7.70
C ALA A 63 23.58 -1.46 6.87
N LEU A 64 23.78 -1.46 5.55
CA LEU A 64 23.04 -0.59 4.64
C LEU A 64 21.52 -0.81 4.74
N ILE A 65 21.05 -2.06 4.68
CA ILE A 65 19.63 -2.41 4.81
C ILE A 65 19.07 -1.90 6.15
N THR A 66 19.86 -2.05 7.23
CA THR A 66 19.48 -1.57 8.57
C THR A 66 19.38 -0.05 8.61
N VAL A 67 20.39 0.67 8.09
CA VAL A 67 20.43 2.15 8.07
C VAL A 67 19.28 2.72 7.26
N VAL A 68 19.01 2.19 6.06
CA VAL A 68 17.87 2.63 5.23
C VAL A 68 16.56 2.41 5.96
N THR A 69 16.39 1.25 6.62
CA THR A 69 15.18 0.96 7.41
C THR A 69 15.02 1.95 8.57
N VAL A 70 16.07 2.19 9.36
CA VAL A 70 16.04 3.13 10.49
C VAL A 70 15.74 4.55 10.02
N THR A 71 16.37 4.99 8.93
CA THR A 71 16.16 6.33 8.34
C THR A 71 14.71 6.50 7.90
N THR A 72 14.16 5.53 7.18
CA THR A 72 12.75 5.54 6.76
C THR A 72 11.79 5.54 7.94
N LYS A 73 12.12 4.84 9.03
CA LYS A 73 11.34 4.89 10.28
C LYS A 73 11.45 6.24 10.98
N ALA A 74 12.62 6.86 11.01
CA ALA A 74 12.82 8.19 11.58
C ALA A 74 12.01 9.25 10.80
N VAL A 75 12.03 9.21 9.47
CA VAL A 75 11.26 10.12 8.60
C VAL A 75 9.75 9.90 8.75
N SER A 76 9.30 8.65 8.89
CA SER A 76 7.87 8.34 9.07
C SER A 76 7.37 8.47 10.51
N PHE A 77 8.26 8.64 11.49
CA PHE A 77 7.93 8.76 12.91
C PHE A 77 6.90 9.86 13.24
N PRO A 78 7.01 11.12 12.77
CA PRO A 78 6.01 12.14 13.07
C PRO A 78 4.62 11.78 12.52
N LEU A 79 4.56 11.22 11.30
CA LEU A 79 3.31 10.74 10.71
C LEU A 79 2.71 9.59 11.54
N MET A 80 3.55 8.65 11.98
CA MET A 80 3.14 7.56 12.86
C MET A 80 2.57 8.11 14.16
N ALA A 81 3.22 9.08 14.82
CA ALA A 81 2.73 9.69 16.05
C ALA A 81 1.34 10.34 15.86
N MET A 82 1.12 11.05 14.74
CA MET A 82 -0.19 11.64 14.42
C MET A 82 -1.27 10.56 14.20
N SER A 83 -0.96 9.51 13.45
CA SER A 83 -1.85 8.37 13.19
C SER A 83 -2.22 7.62 14.49
N GLN A 84 -1.26 7.42 15.39
CA GLN A 84 -1.50 6.77 16.69
C GLN A 84 -2.40 7.64 17.59
N LYS A 85 -2.14 8.94 17.68
CA LYS A 85 -2.99 9.88 18.44
C LYS A 85 -4.45 9.84 17.94
N ASN A 86 -4.65 9.79 16.63
CA ASN A 86 -5.98 9.69 16.06
C ASN A 86 -6.66 8.34 16.36
N SER A 87 -5.89 7.25 16.32
CA SER A 87 -6.37 5.90 16.64
C SER A 87 -6.81 5.77 18.09
N LEU A 88 -6.08 6.40 19.03
CA LEU A 88 -6.46 6.45 20.44
C LEU A 88 -7.77 7.21 20.67
N LYS A 89 -7.97 8.35 19.99
CA LYS A 89 -9.24 9.09 20.04
C LYS A 89 -10.41 8.22 19.54
N CYS A 90 -10.20 7.49 18.44
CA CYS A 90 -11.21 6.55 17.94
C CYS A 90 -11.51 5.43 18.94
N LEU A 91 -10.49 4.90 19.64
CA LEU A 91 -10.64 3.87 20.66
C LEU A 91 -11.51 4.34 21.84
N VAL A 92 -11.27 5.55 22.33
CA VAL A 92 -12.07 6.16 23.41
C VAL A 92 -13.53 6.38 23.00
N LEU A 93 -13.77 6.70 21.73
CA LEU A 93 -15.12 6.95 21.20
C LEU A 93 -15.86 5.68 20.76
N ALA A 94 -15.15 4.57 20.57
CA ALA A 94 -15.71 3.28 20.17
C ALA A 94 -16.91 2.82 21.03
N PRO A 95 -16.88 2.86 22.38
CA PRO A 95 -18.02 2.42 23.19
C PRO A 95 -19.28 3.28 22.99
N TYR A 96 -19.15 4.57 22.72
CA TYR A 96 -20.29 5.44 22.42
C TYR A 96 -20.98 5.02 21.13
N VAL A 97 -20.19 4.73 20.11
CA VAL A 97 -20.69 4.27 18.80
C VAL A 97 -21.37 2.92 18.94
N GLU A 98 -20.82 2.02 19.76
CA GLU A 98 -21.41 0.72 20.06
C GLU A 98 -22.79 0.86 20.74
N LYS A 99 -22.91 1.76 21.71
CA LYS A 99 -24.21 2.08 22.35
C LYS A 99 -25.25 2.56 21.34
N TYR A 100 -24.90 3.51 20.46
CA TYR A 100 -25.82 3.96 19.41
C TYR A 100 -26.14 2.85 18.40
N SER A 101 -25.18 1.98 18.11
CA SER A 101 -25.37 0.86 17.19
C SER A 101 -26.43 -0.12 17.68
N GLY A 102 -26.43 -0.43 18.98
CA GLY A 102 -27.44 -1.29 19.60
C GLY A 102 -28.84 -0.67 19.52
N GLN A 103 -28.96 0.63 19.81
CA GLN A 103 -30.23 1.34 19.74
C GLN A 103 -30.79 1.41 18.30
N ILE A 104 -29.94 1.70 17.32
CA ILE A 104 -30.33 1.75 15.90
C ILE A 104 -30.76 0.36 15.42
N LYS A 105 -30.00 -0.68 15.79
CA LYS A 105 -30.32 -2.06 15.42
C LYS A 105 -31.68 -2.47 15.97
N SER A 106 -31.93 -2.22 17.25
CA SER A 106 -33.21 -2.54 17.90
C SER A 106 -34.40 -1.84 17.22
N LYS A 107 -34.29 -0.53 16.93
CA LYS A 107 -35.36 0.22 16.24
C LYS A 107 -35.62 -0.30 14.82
N ILE A 108 -34.55 -0.59 14.08
CA ILE A 108 -34.66 -1.13 12.71
C ILE A 108 -35.25 -2.53 12.73
N ASP A 109 -34.88 -3.36 13.71
CA ASP A 109 -35.44 -4.72 13.87
C ASP A 109 -36.95 -4.67 14.15
N GLU A 110 -37.39 -3.74 15.01
CA GLU A 110 -38.81 -3.52 15.30
C GLU A 110 -39.59 -3.03 14.05
N GLU A 111 -39.06 -2.03 13.33
CA GLU A 111 -39.68 -1.53 12.09
C GLU A 111 -39.71 -2.59 10.98
N ALA A 112 -38.63 -3.37 10.86
CA ALA A 112 -38.54 -4.45 9.88
C ALA A 112 -39.55 -5.54 10.16
N PHE A 113 -39.80 -5.87 11.44
CA PHE A 113 -40.84 -6.81 11.85
C PHE A 113 -42.24 -6.26 11.55
N ARG A 114 -42.52 -5.01 11.95
CA ARG A 114 -43.85 -4.36 11.79
C ARG A 114 -44.27 -4.23 10.33
N TYR A 115 -43.35 -3.82 9.47
CA TYR A 115 -43.62 -3.54 8.04
C TYR A 115 -43.11 -4.63 7.10
N ARG A 116 -42.67 -5.79 7.64
CA ARG A 116 -42.12 -6.93 6.88
C ARG A 116 -41.08 -6.50 5.83
N TRP A 117 -40.07 -5.73 6.26
CA TRP A 117 -39.03 -5.28 5.33
C TRP A 117 -38.21 -6.43 4.78
N SER A 118 -37.72 -6.28 3.55
CA SER A 118 -36.73 -7.19 3.00
C SER A 118 -35.35 -6.98 3.65
N GLU A 119 -34.56 -8.06 3.73
CA GLU A 119 -33.20 -8.02 4.28
C GLU A 119 -32.27 -7.01 3.59
N ARG A 120 -32.48 -6.78 2.28
CA ARG A 120 -31.74 -5.75 1.53
C ARG A 120 -32.06 -4.35 2.03
N ARG A 121 -33.33 -4.07 2.29
CA ARG A 121 -33.79 -2.77 2.79
C ARG A 121 -33.27 -2.53 4.21
N LYS A 122 -33.37 -3.54 5.08
CA LYS A 122 -32.84 -3.52 6.44
C LYS A 122 -31.34 -3.16 6.46
N ARG A 123 -30.51 -3.87 5.68
CA ARG A 123 -29.08 -3.58 5.57
C ARG A 123 -28.79 -2.16 5.08
N ARG A 124 -29.52 -1.68 4.06
CA ARG A 124 -29.32 -0.33 3.51
C ARG A 124 -29.63 0.76 4.54
N ILE A 125 -30.75 0.62 5.26
CA ILE A 125 -31.18 1.60 6.26
C ILE A 125 -30.25 1.57 7.48
N TYR A 126 -29.82 0.38 7.91
CA TYR A 126 -28.81 0.24 8.96
C TYR A 126 -27.51 0.94 8.55
N ALA A 127 -26.98 0.66 7.35
CA ALA A 127 -25.76 1.30 6.86
C ALA A 127 -25.88 2.83 6.77
N TYR A 128 -27.03 3.34 6.31
CA TYR A 128 -27.29 4.78 6.25
C TYR A 128 -27.31 5.43 7.65
N ASN A 129 -28.07 4.88 8.59
CA ASN A 129 -28.14 5.40 9.97
C ASN A 129 -26.80 5.28 10.69
N MET A 130 -26.08 4.18 10.47
CA MET A 130 -24.75 3.99 11.04
C MET A 130 -23.76 5.02 10.49
N GLY A 131 -23.79 5.29 9.18
CA GLY A 131 -22.99 6.34 8.55
C GLY A 131 -23.25 7.72 9.15
N ARG A 132 -24.49 8.02 9.56
CA ARG A 132 -24.82 9.27 10.27
C ARG A 132 -24.18 9.33 11.67
N VAL A 133 -24.29 8.26 12.45
CA VAL A 133 -23.65 8.20 13.78
C VAL A 133 -22.14 8.31 13.66
N PHE A 134 -21.53 7.59 12.71
CA PHE A 134 -20.11 7.71 12.43
C PHE A 134 -19.74 9.16 12.14
N ARG A 135 -20.50 9.83 11.29
CA ARG A 135 -20.27 11.24 10.97
C ARG A 135 -20.39 12.13 12.20
N ASP A 136 -21.47 12.00 12.96
CA ASP A 136 -21.77 12.86 14.10
C ASP A 136 -20.79 12.67 15.27
N VAL A 137 -20.32 11.44 15.51
CA VAL A 137 -19.37 11.16 16.60
C VAL A 137 -17.93 11.43 16.16
N TYR A 138 -17.52 10.92 15.00
CA TYR A 138 -16.13 10.97 14.59
C TYR A 138 -15.73 12.28 13.89
N GLU A 139 -16.60 12.91 13.08
CA GLU A 139 -16.24 14.18 12.42
C GLU A 139 -16.24 15.35 13.38
N LYS A 140 -17.21 15.41 14.31
CA LYS A 140 -17.27 16.48 15.32
C LYS A 140 -16.05 16.47 16.24
N GLN A 141 -15.48 15.30 16.51
CA GLN A 141 -14.26 15.12 17.31
C GLN A 141 -12.97 15.16 16.46
N GLY A 142 -13.09 15.36 15.14
CA GLY A 142 -11.97 15.44 14.21
C GLY A 142 -11.20 14.13 14.01
N CYS A 143 -11.77 13.00 14.41
CA CYS A 143 -11.13 11.69 14.37
C CYS A 143 -11.58 10.90 13.14
N HIS A 144 -11.03 11.21 11.97
CA HIS A 144 -11.35 10.45 10.77
C HIS A 144 -10.58 9.12 10.69
N PRO A 145 -11.23 8.01 10.32
CA PRO A 145 -10.56 6.71 10.20
C PRO A 145 -9.43 6.70 9.14
N TYR A 146 -9.55 7.51 8.08
CA TYR A 146 -8.47 7.61 7.08
C TYR A 146 -7.17 8.18 7.66
N ARG A 147 -7.24 9.07 8.66
CA ARG A 147 -6.05 9.61 9.34
C ARG A 147 -5.38 8.56 10.21
N SER A 148 -6.15 7.63 10.78
CA SER A 148 -5.61 6.47 11.50
C SER A 148 -4.87 5.52 10.56
N HIS A 149 -5.40 5.27 9.36
CA HIS A 149 -4.80 4.35 8.40
C HIS A 149 -3.78 4.98 7.43
N ALA A 150 -3.56 6.30 7.50
CA ALA A 150 -2.64 7.03 6.62
C ALA A 150 -1.22 6.44 6.62
N ILE A 151 -0.73 6.00 7.78
CA ILE A 151 0.61 5.40 7.90
C ILE A 151 0.72 4.08 7.12
N VAL A 152 -0.33 3.26 7.09
CA VAL A 152 -0.33 1.98 6.37
C VAL A 152 -0.28 2.22 4.87
N VAL A 153 -1.05 3.20 4.38
CA VAL A 153 -1.07 3.60 2.97
C VAL A 153 0.30 4.09 2.52
N PHE A 154 1.02 4.82 3.38
CA PHE A 154 2.39 5.26 3.11
C PHE A 154 3.42 4.13 3.18
N GLN A 155 3.32 3.26 4.19
CA GLN A 155 4.32 2.23 4.47
C GLN A 155 4.28 1.07 3.46
N LEU A 156 3.10 0.71 2.95
CA LEU A 156 2.93 -0.43 2.03
C LEU A 156 3.75 -0.29 0.74
N PRO A 157 3.73 0.84 0.01
CA PRO A 157 4.58 1.05 -1.16
C PRO A 157 6.08 0.98 -0.86
N VAL A 158 6.51 1.55 0.27
CA VAL A 158 7.92 1.55 0.68
C VAL A 158 8.38 0.13 1.04
N TRP A 159 7.57 -0.60 1.79
CA TRP A 159 7.87 -2.00 2.12
C TRP A 159 7.88 -2.89 0.87
N PHE A 160 6.93 -2.69 -0.04
CA PHE A 160 6.86 -3.44 -1.29
C PHE A 160 8.09 -3.20 -2.16
N SER A 161 8.45 -1.92 -2.36
CA SER A 161 9.63 -1.56 -3.16
C SER A 161 10.92 -2.13 -2.56
N TYR A 162 11.17 -1.94 -1.26
CA TYR A 162 12.35 -2.54 -0.61
C TYR A 162 12.38 -4.06 -0.74
N SER A 163 11.25 -4.72 -0.54
CA SER A 163 11.17 -6.18 -0.60
C SER A 163 11.41 -6.75 -2.00
N VAL A 164 11.01 -6.02 -3.05
CA VAL A 164 11.28 -6.43 -4.44
C VAL A 164 12.72 -6.10 -4.80
N THR A 165 13.20 -4.89 -4.49
CA THR A 165 14.57 -4.45 -4.78
C THR A 165 15.61 -5.34 -4.10
N ILE A 166 15.47 -5.65 -2.81
CA ILE A 166 16.42 -6.53 -2.11
C ILE A 166 16.40 -7.95 -2.70
N ARG A 167 15.23 -8.47 -3.08
CA ARG A 167 15.15 -9.80 -3.74
C ARG A 167 15.74 -9.80 -5.14
N ASP A 168 15.59 -8.70 -5.87
CA ASP A 168 16.17 -8.55 -7.19
C ASP A 168 17.70 -8.50 -7.10
N LEU A 169 18.22 -7.76 -6.12
CA LEU A 169 19.65 -7.74 -5.78
C LEU A 169 20.15 -9.12 -5.31
N SER A 170 19.37 -9.87 -4.52
CA SER A 170 19.78 -11.16 -3.94
C SER A 170 19.64 -12.34 -4.89
N LEU A 171 18.63 -12.35 -5.76
CA LEU A 171 18.33 -13.43 -6.70
C LEU A 171 19.00 -13.21 -8.06
N PHE A 172 19.66 -12.07 -8.26
CA PHE A 172 20.33 -11.73 -9.51
C PHE A 172 19.39 -11.84 -10.71
N ARG A 173 18.10 -11.51 -10.54
CA ARG A 173 17.11 -11.64 -11.63
C ARG A 173 17.32 -10.52 -12.63
N GLY A 174 17.32 -10.86 -13.92
CA GLY A 174 17.63 -10.02 -15.08
C GLY A 174 16.69 -8.84 -15.36
N ILE A 175 16.15 -8.16 -14.35
CA ILE A 175 15.81 -6.73 -14.52
C ILE A 175 17.13 -5.90 -14.60
N ALA A 176 18.26 -6.54 -14.30
CA ALA A 176 19.62 -6.04 -14.44
C ALA A 176 20.14 -5.91 -15.89
N GLU A 177 19.54 -6.57 -16.88
CA GLU A 177 20.04 -6.52 -18.27
C GLU A 177 19.83 -5.14 -18.92
N THR A 178 18.88 -4.34 -18.45
CA THR A 178 18.60 -3.01 -19.00
C THR A 178 19.41 -1.88 -18.36
N ALA A 179 20.10 -2.11 -17.24
CA ALA A 179 20.71 -1.03 -16.46
C ALA A 179 22.23 -1.13 -16.24
N GLY A 180 22.91 -2.22 -16.60
CA GLY A 180 24.39 -2.31 -16.62
C GLY A 180 25.13 -1.92 -15.33
N THR A 181 24.45 -1.84 -14.19
CA THR A 181 24.89 -1.15 -12.97
C THR A 181 25.22 -2.08 -11.81
N LEU A 182 24.91 -3.37 -11.90
CA LEU A 182 25.30 -4.35 -10.88
C LEU A 182 26.66 -4.94 -11.24
N THR A 183 27.67 -4.61 -10.46
CA THR A 183 29.00 -5.20 -10.63
C THR A 183 29.04 -6.58 -9.99
N GLY A 184 29.86 -7.49 -10.52
CA GLY A 184 30.08 -8.81 -9.88
C GLY A 184 30.59 -8.70 -8.44
N ALA A 185 31.14 -7.55 -8.04
CA ALA A 185 31.57 -7.26 -6.67
C ALA A 185 30.39 -7.09 -5.70
N ASP A 186 29.30 -6.42 -6.12
CA ASP A 186 28.08 -6.28 -5.32
C ASP A 186 27.44 -7.64 -5.03
N GLN A 187 27.52 -8.54 -6.02
CA GLN A 187 27.07 -9.93 -5.90
C GLN A 187 27.89 -10.75 -4.89
N VAL A 188 29.20 -10.50 -4.80
CA VAL A 188 30.05 -11.18 -3.81
C VAL A 188 29.80 -10.60 -2.41
N GLY A 189 29.57 -9.29 -2.30
CA GLY A 189 29.25 -8.64 -1.02
C GLY A 189 28.03 -9.26 -0.33
N MET A 190 26.90 -9.39 -1.03
CA MET A 190 25.68 -9.97 -0.43
C MET A 190 25.83 -11.42 0.07
N LYS A 191 26.76 -12.19 -0.50
CA LYS A 191 27.00 -13.60 -0.13
C LYS A 191 27.99 -13.79 1.01
N CYS A 192 28.89 -12.83 1.20
CA CYS A 192 30.00 -12.94 2.14
C CYS A 192 29.88 -12.00 3.34
N GLU A 193 28.96 -11.03 3.30
CA GLU A 193 28.84 -9.97 4.31
C GLU A 193 27.64 -10.17 5.22
N GLY A 194 27.82 -10.91 6.31
CA GLY A 194 26.78 -11.12 7.31
C GLY A 194 27.21 -10.86 8.75
N LEU A 195 26.41 -11.34 9.70
CA LEU A 195 26.70 -11.29 11.13
C LEU A 195 27.26 -12.63 11.63
N TYR A 196 27.50 -12.74 12.93
CA TYR A 196 28.09 -13.92 13.56
C TYR A 196 27.38 -15.25 13.24
N TRP A 197 26.04 -15.24 13.08
CA TRP A 197 25.24 -16.46 12.86
C TRP A 197 24.73 -16.65 11.42
N PHE A 198 24.91 -15.68 10.53
CA PHE A 198 24.59 -15.80 9.11
C PHE A 198 25.62 -15.03 8.29
N THR A 199 26.25 -15.69 7.32
CA THR A 199 27.28 -15.08 6.46
C THR A 199 26.73 -14.68 5.09
N ASP A 200 25.69 -15.37 4.62
CA ASP A 200 25.09 -15.18 3.31
C ASP A 200 23.66 -14.64 3.44
N LEU A 201 23.43 -13.38 3.02
CA LEU A 201 22.12 -12.72 3.07
C LEU A 201 21.15 -13.25 2.00
N THR A 202 21.65 -13.96 0.99
CA THR A 202 20.83 -14.52 -0.09
C THR A 202 20.16 -15.84 0.32
N THR A 203 20.62 -16.44 1.41
CA THR A 203 20.07 -17.69 1.96
C THR A 203 19.12 -17.41 3.13
N PRO A 204 18.10 -18.27 3.34
CA PRO A 204 17.26 -18.18 4.53
C PRO A 204 18.10 -18.45 5.80
N ASP A 205 17.74 -17.79 6.91
CA ASP A 205 18.43 -17.93 8.20
C ASP A 205 18.50 -19.42 8.64
N PRO A 206 19.70 -20.03 8.70
CA PRO A 206 19.86 -21.44 9.03
C PRO A 206 19.39 -21.80 10.44
N TYR A 207 19.45 -20.85 11.38
CA TYR A 207 19.14 -21.08 12.80
C TYR A 207 17.79 -20.51 13.22
N TYR A 208 17.02 -19.92 12.29
CA TYR A 208 15.72 -19.28 12.56
C TYR A 208 15.74 -18.21 13.67
N ILE A 209 16.90 -17.65 13.99
CA ILE A 209 17.08 -16.63 15.03
C ILE A 209 16.31 -15.36 14.65
N ILE A 210 16.43 -14.90 13.40
CA ILE A 210 15.77 -13.70 12.89
C ILE A 210 14.23 -13.84 12.94
N PRO A 211 13.61 -14.90 12.38
CA PRO A 211 12.17 -15.13 12.52
C PRO A 211 11.68 -15.13 13.98
N VAL A 212 12.41 -15.78 14.89
CA VAL A 212 12.03 -15.84 16.31
C VAL A 212 12.10 -14.44 16.95
N LEU A 213 13.16 -13.66 16.69
CA LEU A 213 13.29 -12.29 17.19
C LEU A 213 12.18 -11.37 16.65
N ILE A 214 11.81 -11.51 15.37
CA ILE A 214 10.69 -10.78 14.78
C ILE A 214 9.37 -11.18 15.46
N GLY A 215 9.18 -12.47 15.75
CA GLY A 215 8.02 -12.97 16.49
C GLY A 215 7.93 -12.37 17.90
N LEU A 216 9.02 -12.41 18.66
CA LEU A 216 9.09 -11.88 20.02
C LEU A 216 8.87 -10.36 20.07
N SER A 217 9.47 -9.62 19.14
CA SER A 217 9.27 -8.15 19.05
C SER A 217 7.83 -7.79 18.69
N ASN A 218 7.19 -8.51 17.76
CA ASN A 218 5.79 -8.32 17.44
C ASN A 218 4.87 -8.68 18.62
N TYR A 219 5.18 -9.74 19.35
CA TYR A 219 4.46 -10.11 20.57
C TYR A 219 4.55 -9.01 21.64
N ALA A 220 5.74 -8.46 21.87
CA ALA A 220 5.94 -7.34 22.79
C ALA A 220 5.11 -6.11 22.38
N ILE A 221 5.11 -5.74 21.09
CA ILE A 221 4.30 -4.63 20.57
C ILE A 221 2.80 -4.88 20.79
N PHE A 222 2.34 -6.11 20.54
CA PHE A 222 0.94 -6.47 20.75
C PHE A 222 0.54 -6.36 22.23
N LYS A 223 1.39 -6.87 23.13
CA LYS A 223 1.16 -6.82 24.57
C LYS A 223 1.01 -5.38 25.06
N VAL A 224 1.93 -4.50 24.68
CA VAL A 224 1.87 -3.07 25.04
C VAL A 224 0.58 -2.42 24.52
N LYS A 225 0.19 -2.70 23.28
CA LYS A 225 -1.07 -2.17 22.72
C LYS A 225 -2.30 -2.69 23.44
N LEU A 226 -2.28 -3.94 23.89
CA LEU A 226 -3.38 -4.55 24.62
C LEU A 226 -3.51 -3.95 26.02
N GLU A 227 -2.39 -3.74 26.72
CA GLU A 227 -2.37 -3.08 28.04
C GLU A 227 -2.94 -1.65 27.93
N VAL A 228 -2.53 -0.88 26.93
CA VAL A 228 -3.09 0.47 26.67
C VAL A 228 -4.61 0.41 26.42
N ARG A 229 -5.11 -0.63 25.76
CA ARG A 229 -6.54 -0.79 25.50
C ARG A 229 -7.34 -1.22 26.74
N VAL A 230 -6.75 -1.98 27.66
CA VAL A 230 -7.42 -2.41 28.90
C VAL A 230 -7.54 -1.24 29.89
N VAL A 231 -6.61 -0.29 29.85
CA VAL A 231 -6.60 0.89 30.74
C VAL A 231 -7.58 1.99 30.29
N LEU A 232 -7.99 2.01 29.02
CA LEU A 232 -8.92 2.98 28.42
C LEU A 232 -10.38 2.50 28.48
#